data_AF-A0A166IP51-F1
#
_entry.id   AF-A0A166IP51-F1
#
_cell.length_a   1.000
_cell.length_b   1.000
_cell.length_c   1.000
_cell.angle_alpha   90.00
_cell.angle_beta   90.00
_cell.angle_gamma   90.00
#
_symmetry.space_group_name_H-M   'P 1'
#
loop_
_entity.id
_entity.type
_entity.pdbx_description
1 polymer ?
#
loop_
_entity_poly.entity_id
_entity_poly.type
_entity_poly.pdbx_seq_one_letter_code
_entity_poly.pdbx_strand_id
1 'polypeptide(L)'
;MSWSVVVVLVVLLLVLLQVLLWQRRWRIRRELLTYGTRVPARVVGHDPTRGDRAAAQDLGRLLVVYRTTEGEEKRALKVPQRRGDAWMAGEPASVIYDPRRPNDAERLIVGFGRTKKKWFVARQQRAS
;
A
#
# COMPACT_ATOMS: atom_id res chain seq x y z
N MET A 1 35.76 -8.51 25.15
CA MET A 1 34.30 -8.22 25.08
C MET A 1 33.55 -9.52 25.26
N SER A 2 32.66 -9.63 26.24
CA SER A 2 31.86 -10.85 26.42
C SER A 2 30.83 -10.96 25.30
N TRP A 3 30.57 -12.19 24.85
CA TRP A 3 29.58 -12.50 23.81
C TRP A 3 28.21 -11.86 24.08
N SER A 4 27.82 -11.79 25.36
CA SER A 4 26.58 -11.16 25.81
C SER A 4 26.49 -9.66 25.47
N VAL A 5 27.59 -8.92 25.55
CA VAL A 5 27.61 -7.48 25.20
C VAL A 5 27.35 -7.28 23.70
N VAL A 6 27.90 -8.16 22.86
CA VAL A 6 27.69 -8.11 21.40
C VAL A 6 26.22 -8.41 21.06
N VAL A 7 25.62 -9.43 21.69
CA VAL A 7 24.21 -9.78 21.47
C VAL A 7 23.29 -8.63 21.88
N VAL A 8 23.53 -8.02 23.05
CA VAL A 8 22.72 -6.89 23.53
C VAL A 8 22.80 -5.71 22.55
N LEU A 9 24.00 -5.37 22.07
CA LEU A 9 24.18 -4.29 21.09
C LEU A 9 23.43 -4.55 19.78
N VAL A 10 23.48 -5.78 19.25
CA VAL A 10 22.76 -6.15 18.02
C VAL A 10 21.24 -6.03 18.22
N VAL A 11 20.70 -6.54 19.32
CA VAL A 11 19.26 -6.43 19.61
C VAL A 11 18.85 -4.96 19.73
N LEU A 12 19.64 -4.15 20.43
CA LEU A 12 19.36 -2.73 20.62
C LEU A 12 19.37 -1.96 19.28
N LEU A 13 20.31 -2.29 18.39
CA LEU A 13 20.38 -1.75 17.03
C LEU A 13 19.14 -2.13 16.21
N LEU A 14 18.72 -3.40 16.26
CA LEU A 14 17.53 -3.87 15.54
C LEU A 14 16.25 -3.19 16.03
N VAL A 15 16.11 -3.03 17.35
CA VAL A 15 14.98 -2.30 17.95
C VAL A 15 14.98 -0.84 17.49
N LEU A 16 16.14 -0.16 17.54
CA LEU A 16 16.25 1.23 17.09
C LEU A 16 15.87 1.37 15.61
N LEU A 17 16.37 0.47 14.75
CA LEU A 17 16.05 0.45 13.34
C LEU A 17 14.54 0.26 13.11
N GLN A 18 13.93 -0.67 13.84
CA GLN A 18 12.48 -0.94 13.74
C GLN A 18 11.65 0.28 14.16
N VAL A 19 12.06 1.00 15.21
CA VAL A 19 11.42 2.24 15.65
C VAL A 19 11.54 3.34 14.60
N LEU A 20 12.73 3.54 14.02
CA LEU A 20 12.95 4.54 12.97
C LEU A 20 12.11 4.26 11.72
N LEU A 21 12.06 3.00 11.28
CA LEU A 21 11.21 2.58 10.15
C LEU A 21 9.73 2.81 10.45
N TRP A 22 9.30 2.54 11.68
CA TRP A 22 7.93 2.77 12.10
C TRP A 22 7.58 4.26 12.09
N GLN A 23 8.41 5.11 12.71
CA GLN A 23 8.22 6.57 12.70
C GLN A 23 8.18 7.14 11.28
N ARG A 24 9.06 6.68 10.40
CA ARG A 24 9.09 7.09 8.98
C ARG A 24 7.77 6.74 8.29
N ARG A 25 7.27 5.51 8.43
CA ARG A 25 5.99 5.07 7.85
C ARG A 25 4.81 5.88 8.40
N TRP A 26 4.82 6.20 9.70
CA TRP A 26 3.78 7.01 10.32
C TRP A 26 3.77 8.45 9.79
N ARG A 27 4.95 9.07 9.64
CA ARG A 27 5.05 10.42 9.06
C ARG A 27 4.52 10.47 7.63
N ILE A 28 4.98 9.55 6.77
CA ILE A 28 4.51 9.46 5.38
C ILE A 28 2.98 9.28 5.33
N ARG A 29 2.44 8.40 6.16
CA ARG A 29 0.98 8.17 6.22
C ARG A 29 0.21 9.42 6.64
N ARG A 30 0.69 10.16 7.64
CA ARG A 30 0.08 11.43 8.05
C ARG A 30 0.17 12.48 6.95
N GLU A 31 1.32 12.62 6.30
CA GLU A 31 1.51 13.52 5.16
C GLU A 31 0.51 13.20 4.05
N LEU A 32 0.37 11.94 3.65
CA LEU A 32 -0.59 11.51 2.64
C LEU A 32 -2.03 11.84 3.03
N LEU A 33 -2.44 11.54 4.27
CA LEU A 33 -3.81 11.81 4.71
C LEU A 33 -4.12 13.31 4.79
N THR A 34 -3.11 14.16 4.90
CA THR A 34 -3.27 15.63 5.04
C THR A 34 -3.14 16.34 3.69
N TYR A 35 -2.15 15.97 2.88
CA TYR A 35 -1.75 16.68 1.66
C TYR A 35 -1.83 15.83 0.39
N GLY A 36 -2.08 14.53 0.53
CA GLY A 36 -2.16 13.63 -0.62
C GLY A 36 -3.39 13.91 -1.47
N THR A 37 -3.24 13.68 -2.76
CA THR A 37 -4.32 13.84 -3.73
C THR A 37 -5.26 12.65 -3.65
N ARG A 38 -6.54 12.91 -3.38
CA ARG A 38 -7.57 11.89 -3.27
C ARG A 38 -8.31 11.74 -4.60
N VAL A 39 -8.32 10.52 -5.13
CA VAL A 39 -9.02 10.19 -6.38
C VAL A 39 -9.98 9.02 -6.18
N PRO A 40 -11.11 9.03 -6.90
CA PRO A 40 -11.99 7.87 -6.95
C PRO A 40 -11.26 6.70 -7.61
N ALA A 41 -11.56 5.50 -7.15
CA ALA A 41 -10.92 4.30 -7.64
C ALA A 41 -11.95 3.16 -7.75
N ARG A 42 -11.66 2.18 -8.60
CA ARG A 42 -12.51 1.02 -8.83
C ARG A 42 -11.74 -0.24 -8.49
N VAL A 43 -12.40 -1.14 -7.78
CA VAL A 43 -11.86 -2.48 -7.56
C VAL A 43 -12.05 -3.26 -8.85
N VAL A 44 -10.99 -3.90 -9.31
CA VAL A 44 -11.01 -4.77 -10.49
C VAL A 44 -10.56 -6.16 -10.11
N GLY A 45 -11.06 -7.14 -10.86
CA GLY A 45 -10.58 -8.51 -10.80
C GLY A 45 -9.10 -8.60 -11.15
N HIS A 46 -8.51 -9.75 -10.85
CA HIS A 46 -7.13 -10.04 -11.19
C HIS A 46 -6.90 -9.89 -12.71
N ASP A 47 -5.71 -9.43 -13.12
CA ASP A 47 -5.38 -9.23 -14.52
C ASP A 47 -4.85 -10.54 -15.15
N PRO A 48 -5.64 -11.21 -16.02
CA PRO A 48 -5.24 -12.50 -16.61
C PRO A 48 -4.08 -12.37 -17.60
N THR A 49 -3.72 -11.16 -18.03
CA THR A 49 -2.61 -10.95 -18.98
C THR A 49 -1.23 -11.03 -18.33
N ARG A 50 -1.15 -10.96 -17.00
CA ARG A 50 0.08 -11.27 -16.26
C ARG A 50 0.17 -12.78 -16.08
N GLY A 51 1.16 -13.39 -16.74
CA GLY A 51 1.36 -14.84 -16.73
C GLY A 51 1.23 -15.51 -15.36
N ASP A 52 0.85 -16.79 -15.38
CA ASP A 52 0.28 -17.57 -14.27
C ASP A 52 1.01 -17.45 -12.93
N ARG A 53 2.34 -17.29 -12.94
CA ARG A 53 3.14 -17.21 -11.72
C ARG A 53 2.97 -15.89 -10.97
N ALA A 54 2.87 -14.77 -11.69
CA ALA A 54 2.58 -13.47 -11.11
C ALA A 54 1.12 -13.39 -10.68
N ALA A 55 0.23 -14.01 -11.48
CA ALA A 55 -1.17 -14.12 -11.15
C ALA A 55 -1.41 -14.89 -9.84
N ALA A 56 -0.73 -16.01 -9.67
CA ALA A 56 -0.83 -16.83 -8.47
C ALA A 56 -0.37 -16.10 -7.18
N GLN A 57 0.62 -15.21 -7.28
CA GLN A 57 1.06 -14.41 -6.12
C GLN A 57 0.05 -13.33 -5.72
N ASP A 58 -0.75 -12.88 -6.67
CA ASP A 58 -1.76 -11.82 -6.48
C ASP A 58 -3.18 -12.39 -6.27
N LEU A 59 -3.36 -13.72 -6.35
CA LEU A 59 -4.59 -14.40 -5.96
C LEU A 59 -4.95 -14.06 -4.50
N GLY A 60 -6.19 -13.59 -4.31
CA GLY A 60 -6.70 -13.13 -3.02
C GLY A 60 -6.27 -11.72 -2.61
N ARG A 61 -5.66 -10.95 -3.52
CA ARG A 61 -5.37 -9.52 -3.31
C ARG A 61 -6.36 -8.65 -4.08
N LEU A 62 -6.69 -7.49 -3.52
CA LEU A 62 -7.57 -6.52 -4.17
C LEU A 62 -6.75 -5.59 -5.06
N LEU A 63 -7.06 -5.63 -6.36
CA LEU A 63 -6.53 -4.70 -7.34
C LEU A 63 -7.47 -3.51 -7.47
N VAL A 64 -6.91 -2.31 -7.43
CA VAL A 64 -7.65 -1.06 -7.51
C VAL A 64 -7.07 -0.22 -8.63
N VAL A 65 -7.91 0.12 -9.59
CA VAL A 65 -7.60 1.02 -10.70
C VAL A 65 -8.04 2.42 -10.31
N TYR A 66 -7.16 3.40 -10.53
CA TYR A 66 -7.46 4.81 -10.30
C TYR A 66 -6.86 5.65 -11.42
N ARG A 67 -7.47 6.81 -11.66
CA ARG A 67 -6.95 7.79 -12.61
C ARG A 67 -6.22 8.90 -11.85
N THR A 68 -5.00 9.22 -12.24
CA THR A 68 -4.28 10.37 -11.69
C THR A 68 -4.90 11.67 -12.18
N THR A 69 -4.55 12.78 -11.52
CA THR A 69 -4.90 14.13 -11.98
C THR A 69 -4.37 14.47 -13.37
N GLU A 70 -3.29 13.81 -13.79
CA GLU A 70 -2.69 13.93 -15.13
C GLU A 70 -3.42 13.08 -16.18
N GLY A 71 -4.44 12.32 -15.76
CA GLY A 71 -5.24 11.49 -16.65
C GLY A 71 -4.68 10.09 -16.90
N GLU A 72 -3.55 9.72 -16.27
CA GLU A 72 -2.96 8.38 -16.37
C GLU A 72 -3.77 7.36 -15.57
N GLU A 73 -4.04 6.20 -16.15
CA GLU A 73 -4.61 5.07 -15.41
C GLU A 73 -3.51 4.29 -14.69
N LYS A 74 -3.64 4.16 -13.38
CA LYS A 74 -2.70 3.43 -12.53
C LYS A 74 -3.41 2.37 -11.72
N ARG A 75 -2.62 1.35 -11.34
CA ARG A 75 -3.10 0.19 -10.60
C ARG A 75 -2.39 0.12 -9.26
N ALA A 76 -3.16 -0.13 -8.22
CA ALA A 76 -2.72 -0.25 -6.84
C ALA A 76 -3.21 -1.57 -6.26
N LEU A 77 -2.33 -2.30 -5.61
CA LEU A 77 -2.61 -3.59 -5.01
C LEU A 77 -2.56 -3.47 -3.49
N LYS A 78 -3.67 -3.82 -2.81
CA LYS A 78 -3.79 -3.70 -1.36
C LYS A 78 -2.88 -4.69 -0.63
N VAL A 79 -2.16 -4.20 0.38
CA VAL A 79 -1.30 -4.98 1.30
C VAL A 79 -1.63 -4.60 2.75
N PRO A 80 -1.80 -5.52 3.71
CA PRO A 80 -1.58 -6.97 3.65
C PRO A 80 -2.85 -7.80 3.31
N GLN A 81 -2.59 -9.06 2.94
CA GLN A 81 -3.53 -10.14 2.72
C GLN A 81 -4.29 -10.42 4.03
N ARG A 82 -5.59 -10.15 4.09
CA ARG A 82 -6.44 -10.63 5.19
C ARG A 82 -7.55 -11.50 4.63
N ARG A 83 -7.79 -12.67 5.26
CA ARG A 83 -9.00 -13.45 5.03
C ARG A 83 -10.20 -12.52 5.27
N GLY A 84 -11.09 -12.43 4.29
CA GLY A 84 -12.24 -11.54 4.33
C GLY A 84 -12.11 -10.30 3.45
N ASP A 85 -11.04 -10.08 2.68
CA ASP A 85 -10.98 -8.91 1.80
C ASP A 85 -12.04 -8.93 0.66
N ALA A 86 -12.67 -10.07 0.40
CA ALA A 86 -13.70 -10.24 -0.63
C ALA A 86 -14.89 -9.27 -0.49
N TRP A 87 -15.29 -8.90 0.73
CA TRP A 87 -16.42 -7.96 0.92
C TRP A 87 -16.09 -6.56 0.40
N MET A 88 -14.81 -6.15 0.36
CA MET A 88 -14.41 -4.84 -0.14
C MET A 88 -14.46 -4.74 -1.67
N ALA A 89 -14.61 -5.87 -2.39
CA ALA A 89 -14.71 -5.86 -3.84
C ALA A 89 -16.00 -5.16 -4.35
N GLY A 90 -17.06 -5.16 -3.53
CA GLY A 90 -18.31 -4.44 -3.83
C GLY A 90 -18.38 -3.01 -3.29
N GLU A 91 -17.35 -2.55 -2.57
CA GLU A 91 -17.34 -1.22 -1.96
C GLU A 91 -16.68 -0.18 -2.88
N PRO A 92 -17.14 1.09 -2.86
CA PRO A 92 -16.43 2.15 -3.56
C PRO A 92 -15.03 2.31 -2.96
N ALA A 93 -14.04 2.36 -3.85
CA ALA A 93 -12.65 2.53 -3.49
C ALA A 93 -12.19 3.97 -3.74
N SER A 94 -11.13 4.37 -3.05
CA SER A 94 -10.44 5.62 -3.32
C SER A 94 -8.97 5.46 -3.05
N VAL A 95 -8.15 6.19 -3.79
CA VAL A 95 -6.71 6.21 -3.62
C VAL A 95 -6.31 7.59 -3.14
N ILE A 96 -5.37 7.62 -2.20
CA ILE A 96 -4.61 8.82 -1.88
C ILE A 96 -3.17 8.54 -2.27
N TYR A 97 -2.62 9.42 -3.11
CA TYR A 97 -1.23 9.35 -3.54
C TYR A 97 -0.56 10.73 -3.41
N ASP A 98 0.77 10.74 -3.36
CA ASP A 98 1.54 11.98 -3.44
C ASP A 98 1.75 12.37 -4.91
N PRO A 99 1.19 13.50 -5.39
CA PRO A 99 1.34 13.92 -6.79
C PRO A 99 2.79 14.31 -7.14
N ARG A 100 3.62 14.68 -6.16
CA ARG A 100 5.05 14.99 -6.40
C ARG A 100 5.88 13.74 -6.61
N ARG A 101 5.36 12.58 -6.17
CA ARG A 101 6.01 11.27 -6.27
C ARG A 101 4.98 10.21 -6.67
N PRO A 102 4.40 10.32 -7.86
CA PRO A 102 3.26 9.50 -8.27
C PRO A 102 3.61 8.03 -8.51
N ASN A 103 4.91 7.69 -8.48
CA ASN A 103 5.44 6.34 -8.66
C ASN A 103 6.06 5.74 -7.37
N ASP A 104 5.99 6.45 -6.24
CA ASP A 104 6.54 6.01 -4.96
C ASP A 104 5.55 5.08 -4.26
N ALA A 105 5.92 3.80 -4.15
CA ALA A 105 5.08 2.75 -3.59
C ALA A 105 4.78 2.93 -2.08
N GLU A 106 5.56 3.71 -1.34
CA GLU A 106 5.28 4.02 0.06
C GLU A 106 4.32 5.19 0.22
N ARG A 107 4.16 5.99 -0.84
CA ARG A 107 3.35 7.21 -0.87
C ARG A 107 1.98 6.98 -1.51
N LEU A 108 1.39 5.81 -1.24
CA LEU A 108 0.11 5.40 -1.79
C LEU A 108 -0.69 4.58 -0.77
N ILE A 109 -1.93 5.00 -0.52
CA ILE A 109 -2.88 4.29 0.33
C ILE A 109 -4.24 4.16 -0.35
N VAL A 110 -4.91 3.03 -0.12
CA VAL A 110 -6.22 2.73 -0.69
C VAL A 110 -7.25 2.69 0.44
N GLY A 111 -8.36 3.39 0.26
CA GLY A 111 -9.50 3.41 1.15
C GLY A 111 -10.69 2.69 0.55
N PHE A 112 -11.36 1.84 1.34
CA PHE A 112 -12.61 1.16 0.94
C PHE A 112 -13.76 1.61 1.84
N GLY A 113 -14.94 1.83 1.24
CA GLY A 113 -16.18 2.13 1.95
C GLY A 113 -16.89 3.40 1.45
N ARG A 114 -18.22 3.43 1.57
CA ARG A 114 -19.08 4.56 1.17
C ARG A 114 -18.88 5.82 2.02
N THR A 115 -19.11 5.74 3.33
CA THR A 115 -19.10 6.89 4.26
C THR A 115 -17.87 6.94 5.16
N LYS A 116 -17.46 5.81 5.77
CA LYS A 116 -16.22 5.70 6.53
C LYS A 116 -15.21 4.84 5.77
N LYS A 117 -14.20 5.48 5.17
CA LYS A 117 -13.15 4.75 4.43
C LYS A 117 -12.14 4.15 5.38
N LYS A 118 -11.95 2.82 5.31
CA LYS A 118 -10.83 2.15 5.97
C LYS A 118 -9.61 2.22 5.06
N TRP A 119 -8.54 2.87 5.53
CA TRP A 119 -7.32 3.10 4.78
C TRP A 119 -6.29 1.99 4.99
N PHE A 120 -5.81 1.43 3.89
CA PHE A 120 -4.82 0.37 3.84
C PHE A 120 -3.61 0.80 3.04
N VAL A 121 -2.47 0.21 3.38
CA VAL A 121 -1.26 0.34 2.56
C VAL A 121 -1.51 -0.37 1.23
N ALA A 122 -1.01 0.20 0.15
CA ALA A 122 -1.08 -0.45 -1.14
C ALA A 122 0.24 -0.24 -1.89
N ARG A 123 0.52 -1.15 -2.81
CA ARG A 123 1.70 -1.08 -3.67
C ARG A 123 1.25 -0.79 -5.09
N GLN A 124 1.88 0.17 -5.75
CA GLN A 124 1.61 0.39 -7.15
C GLN A 124 2.06 -0.81 -7.97
N GLN A 125 1.16 -1.29 -8.83
CA GLN A 125 1.44 -2.28 -9.83
C GLN A 125 2.01 -1.56 -11.06
N ARG A 126 3.30 -1.76 -11.36
CA ARG A 126 3.90 -1.24 -12.59
C ARG A 126 3.14 -1.79 -13.79
N ALA A 127 2.73 -0.91 -14.70
CA ALA A 127 2.41 -1.30 -16.07
C ALA A 127 3.72 -1.84 -16.67
N SER A 128 3.67 -3.09 -17.14
CA SER A 128 4.72 -3.69 -17.96
C SER A 128 4.71 -3.07 -19.35
#